data_AF-A0A846W165-F1
#
_entry.id   AF-A0A846W165-F1
#
_cell.length_a   1.000
_cell.length_b   1.000
_cell.length_c   1.000
_cell.angle_alpha   90.00
_cell.angle_beta   90.00
_cell.angle_gamma   90.00
#
_symmetry.space_group_name_H-M   'P 1'
#
loop_
_entity.id
_entity.type
_entity.pdbx_description
1 polymer ?
#
loop_
_entity_poly.entity_id
_entity_poly.type
_entity_poly.pdbx_seq_one_letter_code
_entity_poly.pdbx_strand_id
1 'polypeptide(L)' 'MLDGINYWDELKNSPSQMELCFAIFANVLEFDDEGEPLNEKYAERRAALWLYKYCKGELPPGEVDL' A
#
# COMPACT_ATOMS: atom_id res chain seq x y z
N MET A 1 1.28 6.83 8.84
CA MET A 1 1.44 5.36 8.91
C MET A 1 2.86 4.95 8.54
N LEU A 2 3.38 5.40 7.39
CA LEU A 2 4.74 5.08 6.95
C LEU A 2 5.81 6.06 7.50
N ASP A 3 5.43 6.88 8.47
CA ASP A 3 6.30 7.90 9.05
C ASP A 3 7.52 7.23 9.70
N GLY A 4 8.73 7.67 9.31
CA GLY A 4 9.98 7.07 9.79
C GLY A 4 10.38 5.74 9.12
N ILE A 5 9.67 5.32 8.06
CA ILE A 5 10.05 4.16 7.23
C ILE A 5 10.71 4.66 5.94
N ASN A 6 11.96 4.27 5.69
CA ASN A 6 12.65 4.58 4.44
C ASN A 6 12.30 3.56 3.34
N TYR A 7 11.04 3.49 2.97
CA TYR A 7 10.54 2.53 1.97
C TYR A 7 11.12 2.81 0.58
N TRP A 8 11.53 4.04 0.26
CA TRP A 8 12.09 4.39 -1.04
C TRP A 8 13.42 3.68 -1.30
N ASP A 9 14.31 3.63 -0.31
CA ASP A 9 15.59 2.95 -0.43
C ASP A 9 15.45 1.42 -0.54
N GLU A 10 14.37 0.85 0.00
CA GLU A 10 14.04 -0.57 -0.17
C GLU A 10 13.49 -0.84 -1.58
N LEU A 11 12.52 -0.02 -2.03
CA LEU A 11 11.84 -0.23 -3.31
C LEU A 11 12.73 0.05 -4.53
N LYS A 12 13.68 1.00 -4.44
CA LYS A 12 14.56 1.35 -5.57
C LYS A 12 15.34 0.15 -6.13
N ASN A 13 15.66 -0.81 -5.26
CA ASN A 13 16.40 -2.01 -5.63
C ASN A 13 15.48 -3.22 -5.91
N SER A 14 14.18 -3.06 -5.71
CA SER A 14 13.18 -4.12 -5.82
C SER A 14 11.97 -3.70 -6.67
N PRO A 15 12.13 -3.55 -8.00
CA PRO A 15 11.03 -3.11 -8.88
C PRO A 15 9.76 -3.96 -8.76
N SER A 16 9.90 -5.28 -8.61
CA SER A 16 8.77 -6.20 -8.42
C SER A 16 7.94 -5.90 -7.17
N GLN A 17 8.56 -5.34 -6.12
CA GLN A 17 7.89 -4.95 -4.89
C GLN A 17 7.12 -3.63 -5.07
N MET A 18 7.67 -2.71 -5.88
CA MET A 18 6.94 -1.50 -6.27
C MET A 18 5.71 -1.85 -7.13
N GLU A 19 5.86 -2.77 -8.08
CA GLU A 19 4.74 -3.28 -8.89
C GLU A 19 3.67 -3.95 -8.02
N LEU A 20 4.07 -4.76 -7.03
CA LEU A 20 3.14 -5.40 -6.11
C LEU A 20 2.38 -4.38 -5.25
N CYS A 21 3.08 -3.36 -4.73
CA CYS A 21 2.45 -2.26 -4.00
C CYS A 21 1.38 -1.57 -4.84
N PHE A 22 1.70 -1.27 -6.10
CA PHE A 22 0.77 -0.63 -7.03
C PHE A 22 -0.40 -1.55 -7.37
N ALA A 23 -0.16 -2.84 -7.59
CA ALA A 23 -1.21 -3.82 -7.84
C ALA A 23 -2.19 -3.94 -6.65
N ILE A 24 -1.68 -3.89 -5.41
CA ILE A 24 -2.53 -3.89 -4.21
C ILE A 24 -3.43 -2.66 -4.16
N PHE A 25 -2.90 -1.47 -4.49
CA PHE A 25 -3.68 -0.25 -4.59
C PHE A 25 -4.76 -0.35 -5.68
N ALA A 26 -4.37 -0.68 -6.90
CA ALA A 26 -5.25 -0.68 -8.06
C ALA A 26 -6.36 -1.74 -7.96
N ASN A 27 -6.08 -2.93 -7.41
CA ASN A 27 -7.05 -4.03 -7.34
C ASN A 27 -8.23 -3.77 -6.39
N VAL A 28 -8.11 -2.82 -5.47
CA VAL A 28 -9.17 -2.45 -4.53
C VAL A 28 -9.72 -1.06 -4.79
N LEU A 29 -9.18 -0.34 -5.77
CA LEU A 29 -9.65 0.99 -6.13
C LEU A 29 -10.97 0.87 -6.90
N GLU A 30 -11.98 1.55 -6.40
CA GLU A 30 -13.31 1.61 -6.99
C GLU A 30 -13.50 2.97 -7.67
N PHE A 31 -14.28 2.98 -8.74
CA PHE A 31 -14.55 4.17 -9.54
C PHE A 31 -16.05 4.39 -9.71
N ASP A 32 -16.46 5.64 -9.88
CA ASP A 32 -17.79 5.96 -10.37
C ASP A 32 -17.90 5.86 -11.90
N ASP A 33 -19.07 6.21 -12.43
CA ASP A 33 -19.35 6.14 -13.87
C ASP A 33 -18.54 7.16 -14.70
N GLU A 34 -17.99 8.21 -14.07
CA GLU A 34 -17.12 9.22 -14.72
C GLU A 34 -15.63 8.82 -14.65
N GLY A 35 -15.31 7.77 -13.90
CA GLY A 35 -13.94 7.28 -13.70
C GLY A 35 -13.21 7.97 -12.54
N GLU A 36 -13.94 8.66 -11.66
CA GLU A 36 -13.36 9.25 -10.45
C GLU A 36 -13.30 8.21 -9.32
N PRO A 37 -12.21 8.18 -8.53
CA PRO A 37 -12.05 7.20 -7.47
C PRO A 37 -13.03 7.45 -6.31
N LEU A 38 -13.65 6.38 -5.82
CA LEU A 38 -14.63 6.41 -4.73
C LEU A 38 -14.05 6.08 -3.35
N ASN A 39 -12.90 5.38 -3.31
CA ASN A 39 -12.35 4.80 -2.09
C ASN A 39 -10.81 4.93 -2.01
N GLU A 40 -10.22 5.98 -2.60
CA GLU A 40 -8.78 6.16 -2.72
C GLU A 40 -8.04 6.08 -1.39
N LYS A 41 -8.65 6.57 -0.29
CA LYS A 41 -8.06 6.46 1.06
C LYS A 41 -8.03 5.04 1.59
N TYR A 42 -9.01 4.22 1.24
CA TYR A 42 -8.99 2.80 1.57
C TYR A 42 -7.93 2.06 0.74
N ALA A 43 -7.86 2.32 -0.56
CA ALA A 43 -6.86 1.73 -1.45
C ALA A 43 -5.42 2.12 -1.04
N GLU A 44 -5.19 3.41 -0.74
CA GLU A 44 -3.92 3.95 -0.22
C GLU A 44 -3.53 3.22 1.06
N ARG A 45 -4.48 3.05 1.99
CA ARG A 45 -4.26 2.35 3.25
C ARG A 45 -3.88 0.88 3.05
N ARG A 46 -4.52 0.18 2.12
CA ARG A 46 -4.20 -1.23 1.79
C ARG A 46 -2.77 -1.37 1.29
N ALA A 47 -2.34 -0.50 0.39
CA ALA A 47 -0.97 -0.45 -0.10
C ALA A 47 0.03 -0.08 1.00
N ALA A 48 -0.28 0.91 1.84
CA ALA A 48 0.57 1.33 2.95
C ALA A 48 0.75 0.24 4.02
N LEU A 49 -0.31 -0.53 4.34
CA LEU A 49 -0.20 -1.67 5.26
C LEU A 49 0.76 -2.74 4.75
N TRP A 50 0.65 -3.06 3.45
CA TRP A 50 1.57 -4.01 2.82
C TRP A 50 3.01 -3.49 2.84
N LEU A 51 3.23 -2.22 2.49
CA LEU A 51 4.56 -1.58 2.54
C LEU A 51 5.16 -1.61 3.95
N TYR A 52 4.34 -1.30 4.96
CA TYR A 52 4.77 -1.36 6.34
C TYR A 52 5.23 -2.79 6.70
N LYS A 53 4.42 -3.80 6.38
CA LYS A 53 4.73 -5.22 6.62
C LYS A 53 5.98 -5.66 5.86
N TYR A 54 6.15 -5.22 4.62
CA TYR A 54 7.33 -5.49 3.82
C TYR A 54 8.60 -4.91 4.45
N CYS A 55 8.58 -3.65 4.90
CA CYS A 55 9.75 -2.99 5.48
C CYS A 55 10.04 -3.36 6.95
N LYS A 56 9.02 -3.71 7.74
CA LYS A 56 9.15 -3.96 9.19
C LYS A 56 9.00 -5.42 9.58
N GLY A 57 8.46 -6.27 8.70
CA GLY A 57 8.18 -7.68 8.98
C GLY A 57 6.95 -7.91 9.86
N GLU A 58 6.24 -6.85 10.25
CA GLU A 58 5.07 -6.89 11.15
C GLU A 58 4.01 -5.89 10.67
N LEU A 59 2.78 -6.01 11.18
CA LEU A 59 1.73 -5.02 10.93
C LEU A 59 1.84 -3.83 11.90
N PRO A 60 1.35 -2.64 11.53
CA PRO A 60 1.22 -1.53 12.47
C PRO A 60 0.36 -1.91 13.70
N PRO A 61 0.58 -1.27 14.87
CA PRO A 61 -0.23 -1.52 16.05
C PRO A 61 -1.74 -1.29 15.80
N GLY A 62 -2.57 -2.27 16.20
CA GLY A 62 -4.02 -2.21 16.04
C GLY A 62 -4.56 -2.75 14.71
N GLU A 63 -3.67 -3.22 13.82
CA GLU A 63 -4.04 -3.91 12.60
C GLU A 63 -4.08 -5.42 12.81
N VAL A 64 -5.03 -6.08 12.15
CA VAL A 64 -5.11 -7.54 12.08
C VAL A 64 -4.84 -7.99 10.66
N ASP A 65 -4.14 -9.12 10.51
CA ASP A 65 -3.98 -9.75 9.19
C ASP A 65 -5.37 -10.18 8.74
N LEU A 66 -5.85 -9.57 7.65
CA LEU A 66 -7.16 -9.80 7.05
C LEU A 66 -7.16 -11.07 6.20
#